data_AF-A0A1Q8VP88-F1
#
_entry.id   AF-A0A1Q8VP88-F1
#
_cell.length_a   1.000
_cell.length_b   1.000
_cell.length_c   1.000
_cell.angle_alpha   90.00
_cell.angle_beta   90.00
_cell.angle_gamma   90.00
#
_symmetry.space_group_name_H-M   'P 1'
#
loop_
_entity.id
_entity.type
_entity.pdbx_description
1 polymer ?
#
loop_
_entity_poly.entity_id
_entity_poly.type
_entity_poly.pdbx_seq_one_letter_code
_entity_poly.pdbx_strand_id
1 'polypeptide(L)'
;MNSAVNPEVEMSNRVASLMGTTLTGADVHRFLLDAADILGTGSFAVYGPDLFFRWRVGERIIEIEPDYRPLRDEYELTVNSYNPTYPIDTDEFQSFKWGEAEDYPYLWTVELGREPVSDWGPGEAYVVNWEMFGQTTAKTLGGLPDNLALMPPQWRRPFTLRWDMGASGLGLVSFTGTAEGLTVTVESTGEQVLIPRHLLGSERSQISMRDVVAGLAGGRPLIDIRFAGSEGFGDYGLIAASPSGDENDMERDDIDFLLEDRGKDSPRPAMTMDELRRLAASTPAPTGPDRPPVNWQVVPMRIGLSIPQILSVVEQVLDGAAITSVLKRLGGCPGIRLDRPILRGDGWLAEKSRFSDTWGIEVVTKPEGDEEERLRFDDRHVADYTWRIAQALEQRYGFPYGIRTTNDGFLMRLFQIGDHGVEVTSGFSKVEVEIDSFRTLLENSYGRY
;
A
#
# COMPACT_ATOMS: atom_id res chain seq x y z
N MET A 1 8.42 -25.65 -28.50
CA MET A 1 7.31 -25.14 -27.66
C MET A 1 7.95 -24.30 -26.59
N ASN A 2 7.89 -22.97 -26.71
CA ASN A 2 8.40 -22.06 -25.66
C ASN A 2 7.54 -22.29 -24.42
N SER A 3 8.11 -22.78 -23.32
CA SER A 3 7.44 -22.69 -22.03
C SER A 3 7.19 -21.21 -21.77
N ALA A 4 5.93 -20.77 -21.80
CA ALA A 4 5.61 -19.41 -21.38
C ALA A 4 6.14 -19.26 -19.95
N VAL A 5 7.07 -18.32 -19.75
CA VAL A 5 7.59 -18.01 -18.42
C VAL A 5 6.41 -17.59 -17.55
N ASN A 6 6.31 -18.12 -16.33
CA ASN A 6 5.24 -17.75 -15.40
C ASN A 6 5.32 -16.22 -15.17
N PRO A 7 4.27 -15.44 -15.50
CA PRO A 7 4.31 -13.98 -15.45
C PRO A 7 4.62 -13.45 -14.05
N GLU A 8 4.21 -14.15 -13.00
CA GLU A 8 4.44 -13.74 -11.61
C GLU A 8 5.92 -13.84 -11.23
N VAL A 9 6.55 -14.96 -11.62
CA VAL A 9 7.98 -15.19 -11.42
C VAL A 9 8.80 -14.22 -12.27
N GLU A 10 8.36 -13.95 -13.50
CA GLU A 10 9.00 -12.95 -14.37
C GLU A 10 8.97 -11.55 -13.73
N MET A 11 7.82 -11.10 -13.22
CA MET A 11 7.71 -9.78 -12.57
C MET A 11 8.54 -9.72 -11.27
N SER A 12 8.49 -10.78 -10.45
CA SER A 12 9.30 -10.88 -9.23
C SER A 12 10.81 -10.83 -9.53
N ASN A 13 11.26 -11.55 -10.56
CA ASN A 13 12.67 -11.53 -10.98
C ASN A 13 13.11 -10.17 -11.51
N ARG A 14 12.24 -9.50 -12.28
CA ARG A 14 12.53 -8.16 -12.82
C ARG A 14 12.70 -7.14 -11.71
N VAL A 15 11.80 -7.07 -10.75
CA VAL A 15 11.93 -6.12 -9.64
C VAL A 15 13.15 -6.44 -8.77
N ALA A 16 13.43 -7.73 -8.51
CA ALA A 16 14.62 -8.16 -7.76
C ALA A 16 15.92 -7.79 -8.49
N SER A 17 15.93 -7.79 -9.83
CA SER A 17 17.12 -7.42 -10.63
C SER A 17 17.51 -5.94 -10.48
N LEU A 18 16.62 -5.10 -9.97
CA LEU A 18 16.86 -3.69 -9.67
C LEU A 18 17.55 -3.50 -8.30
N MET A 19 17.88 -4.57 -7.58
CA MET A 19 18.47 -4.48 -6.25
C MET A 19 19.83 -3.76 -6.23
N GLY A 20 19.88 -2.71 -5.40
CA GLY A 20 21.04 -1.82 -5.28
C GLY A 20 21.19 -0.82 -6.42
N THR A 21 20.14 -0.62 -7.22
CA THR A 21 20.05 0.48 -8.19
C THR A 21 19.27 1.64 -7.58
N THR A 22 19.73 2.87 -7.83
CA THR A 22 18.97 4.09 -7.51
C THR A 22 17.99 4.32 -8.63
N LEU A 23 16.70 4.08 -8.37
CA LEU A 23 15.63 4.27 -9.34
C LEU A 23 15.29 5.76 -9.50
N THR A 24 14.96 6.16 -10.72
CA THR A 24 14.33 7.44 -11.03
C THR A 24 12.85 7.25 -11.34
N GLY A 25 12.06 8.33 -11.33
CA GLY A 25 10.66 8.26 -11.77
C GLY A 25 10.49 7.75 -13.21
N ALA A 26 11.47 8.00 -14.10
CA ALA A 26 11.44 7.46 -15.45
C ALA A 26 11.67 5.94 -15.50
N ASP A 27 12.48 5.41 -14.58
CA ASP A 27 12.69 3.95 -14.45
C ASP A 27 11.43 3.27 -13.93
N VAL A 28 10.73 3.89 -12.96
CA VAL A 28 9.41 3.43 -12.49
C VAL A 28 8.41 3.40 -13.65
N HIS A 29 8.33 4.48 -14.45
CA HIS A 29 7.42 4.51 -15.60
C HIS A 29 7.77 3.43 -16.63
N ARG A 30 9.06 3.21 -16.90
CA ARG A 30 9.53 2.16 -17.80
C ARG A 30 9.12 0.79 -17.29
N PHE A 31 9.34 0.51 -16.02
CA PHE A 31 8.98 -0.77 -15.40
C PHE A 31 7.48 -1.07 -15.54
N LEU A 32 6.63 -0.08 -15.26
CA LEU A 32 5.18 -0.22 -15.38
C LEU A 32 4.74 -0.47 -16.84
N LEU A 33 5.31 0.26 -17.80
CA LEU A 33 5.02 0.06 -19.22
C LEU A 33 5.46 -1.32 -19.70
N ASP A 34 6.67 -1.75 -19.35
CA ASP A 34 7.19 -3.07 -19.69
C ASP A 34 6.34 -4.18 -19.03
N ALA A 35 5.86 -3.96 -17.80
CA ALA A 35 4.93 -4.88 -17.15
C ALA A 35 3.60 -4.98 -17.90
N ALA A 36 3.03 -3.85 -18.35
CA ALA A 36 1.81 -3.87 -19.16
C ALA A 36 2.00 -4.59 -20.51
N ASP A 37 3.18 -4.49 -21.13
CA ASP A 37 3.50 -5.22 -22.36
C ASP A 37 3.59 -6.74 -22.13
N ILE A 38 4.00 -7.18 -20.94
CA ILE A 38 4.17 -8.60 -20.58
C ILE A 38 2.86 -9.22 -20.06
N LEU A 39 2.18 -8.52 -19.16
CA LEU A 39 0.94 -8.98 -18.51
C LEU A 39 -0.29 -8.75 -19.37
N GLY A 40 -0.19 -7.84 -20.35
CA GLY A 40 -1.27 -7.42 -21.21
C GLY A 40 -2.15 -6.32 -20.60
N THR A 41 -3.03 -5.76 -21.43
CA THR A 41 -3.94 -4.67 -21.06
C THR A 41 -5.41 -5.12 -21.06
N GLY A 42 -5.66 -6.41 -20.81
CA GLY A 42 -7.00 -7.00 -20.80
C GLY A 42 -7.81 -6.49 -19.62
N SER A 43 -7.37 -6.84 -18.40
CA SER A 43 -7.95 -6.42 -17.12
C SER A 43 -6.84 -5.79 -16.27
N PHE A 44 -6.84 -4.46 -16.21
CA PHE A 44 -5.78 -3.65 -15.64
C PHE A 44 -6.35 -2.35 -15.07
N ALA A 45 -6.08 -2.07 -13.80
CA ALA A 45 -6.54 -0.88 -13.13
C ALA A 45 -5.44 -0.25 -12.25
N VAL A 46 -5.65 1.02 -11.92
CA VAL A 46 -4.83 1.78 -10.97
C VAL A 46 -5.71 2.27 -9.82
N TYR A 47 -5.14 2.26 -8.62
CA TYR A 47 -5.85 2.50 -7.37
C TYR A 47 -5.05 3.50 -6.54
N GLY A 48 -5.75 4.27 -5.70
CA GLY A 48 -5.10 5.16 -4.75
C GLY A 48 -6.01 5.48 -3.56
N PRO A 49 -5.56 6.31 -2.61
CA PRO A 49 -4.41 7.23 -2.69
C PRO A 49 -3.05 6.59 -2.43
N ASP A 50 -3.02 5.40 -1.83
CA ASP A 50 -1.80 4.60 -1.69
C ASP A 50 -1.63 3.85 -3.01
N LEU A 51 -0.75 4.36 -3.89
CA LEU A 51 -0.77 4.00 -5.31
C LEU A 51 -0.37 2.55 -5.57
N PHE A 52 -1.23 1.81 -6.25
CA PHE A 52 -0.88 0.51 -6.81
C PHE A 52 -1.58 0.25 -8.14
N PHE A 53 -1.00 -0.66 -8.91
CA PHE A 53 -1.44 -1.08 -10.22
C PHE A 53 -1.77 -2.56 -10.17
N ARG A 54 -2.94 -2.99 -10.63
CA ARG A 54 -3.41 -4.38 -10.50
C ARG A 54 -3.76 -4.97 -11.86
N TRP A 55 -3.23 -6.15 -12.15
CA TRP A 55 -3.59 -6.96 -13.30
C TRP A 55 -4.28 -8.23 -12.84
N ARG A 56 -5.35 -8.61 -13.54
CA ARG A 56 -5.90 -9.96 -13.46
C ARG A 56 -5.32 -10.83 -14.58
N VAL A 57 -4.50 -11.79 -14.21
CA VAL A 57 -3.80 -12.69 -15.13
C VAL A 57 -4.32 -14.11 -14.94
N GLY A 58 -5.35 -14.46 -15.69
CA GLY A 58 -6.10 -15.70 -15.47
C GLY A 58 -6.80 -15.68 -14.11
N GLU A 59 -6.47 -16.64 -13.24
CA GLU A 59 -7.00 -16.75 -11.87
C GLU A 59 -6.10 -16.05 -10.83
N ARG A 60 -5.00 -15.45 -11.26
CA ARG A 60 -4.00 -14.79 -10.40
C ARG A 60 -4.14 -13.28 -10.47
N ILE A 61 -3.74 -12.62 -9.40
CA ILE A 61 -3.52 -11.17 -9.36
C ILE A 61 -2.02 -10.89 -9.37
N ILE A 62 -1.63 -9.84 -10.08
CA ILE A 62 -0.31 -9.21 -9.92
C ILE A 62 -0.53 -7.75 -9.59
N GLU A 63 0.09 -7.27 -8.51
CA GLU A 63 0.12 -5.85 -8.16
C GLU A 63 1.53 -5.30 -8.25
N ILE A 64 1.63 -4.05 -8.68
CA ILE A 64 2.87 -3.28 -8.68
C ILE A 64 2.62 -2.00 -7.89
N GLU A 65 3.40 -1.78 -6.85
CA GLU A 65 3.29 -0.63 -5.95
C GLU A 65 4.57 0.20 -6.07
N PRO A 66 4.53 1.32 -6.82
CA PRO A 66 5.60 2.28 -6.78
C PRO A 66 5.43 3.22 -5.59
N ASP A 67 6.52 3.48 -4.89
CA ASP A 67 6.56 4.47 -3.82
C ASP A 67 7.78 5.38 -3.98
N TYR A 68 7.70 6.59 -3.42
CA TYR A 68 8.80 7.51 -3.31
C TYR A 68 9.09 7.75 -1.82
N ARG A 69 10.29 7.35 -1.37
CA ARG A 69 10.71 7.43 0.03
C ARG A 69 11.38 8.78 0.30
N PRO A 70 10.70 9.79 0.87
CA PRO A 70 11.24 11.15 0.95
C PRO A 70 12.38 11.29 1.96
N LEU A 71 12.58 10.28 2.82
CA LEU A 71 13.69 10.22 3.78
C LEU A 71 14.98 9.67 3.15
N ARG A 72 14.87 8.91 2.07
CA ARG A 72 16.02 8.34 1.34
C ARG A 72 16.26 9.04 0.00
N ASP A 73 15.29 9.83 -0.47
CA ASP A 73 15.31 10.45 -1.81
C ASP A 73 15.42 9.37 -2.90
N GLU A 74 14.67 8.28 -2.72
CA GLU A 74 14.75 7.07 -3.55
C GLU A 74 13.35 6.57 -3.89
N TYR A 75 13.21 5.97 -5.08
CA TYR A 75 12.00 5.25 -5.48
C TYR A 75 12.10 3.77 -5.13
N GLU A 76 10.99 3.20 -4.72
CA GLU A 76 10.82 1.78 -4.42
C GLU A 76 9.74 1.19 -5.33
N LEU A 77 9.92 -0.07 -5.69
CA LEU A 77 8.97 -0.88 -6.45
C LEU A 77 8.73 -2.17 -5.68
N THR A 78 7.47 -2.46 -5.39
CA THR A 78 7.02 -3.74 -4.88
C THR A 78 6.21 -4.45 -5.95
N VAL A 79 6.46 -5.75 -6.14
CA VAL A 79 5.62 -6.64 -6.92
C VAL A 79 4.98 -7.65 -5.98
N ASN A 80 3.66 -7.72 -6.00
CA ASN A 80 2.85 -8.72 -5.31
C ASN A 80 2.18 -9.65 -6.31
N SER A 81 1.99 -10.91 -5.96
CA SER A 81 1.09 -11.81 -6.67
C SER A 81 0.45 -12.83 -5.76
N TYR A 82 -0.85 -13.05 -5.92
CA TYR A 82 -1.63 -13.92 -5.06
C TYR A 82 -2.90 -14.41 -5.76
N ASN A 83 -3.58 -15.37 -5.14
CA ASN A 83 -4.94 -15.76 -5.50
C ASN A 83 -5.93 -14.74 -4.89
N PRO A 84 -6.89 -14.20 -5.67
CA PRO A 84 -7.79 -13.13 -5.22
C PRO A 84 -8.81 -13.55 -4.16
N THR A 85 -9.08 -14.85 -3.97
CA THR A 85 -10.23 -15.32 -3.17
C THR A 85 -10.29 -14.74 -1.76
N TYR A 86 -9.15 -14.65 -1.07
CA TYR A 86 -9.12 -14.01 0.24
C TYR A 86 -8.88 -12.49 0.14
N PRO A 87 -7.77 -12.00 -0.44
CA PRO A 87 -7.46 -10.56 -0.34
C PRO A 87 -8.51 -9.67 -1.01
N ILE A 88 -9.08 -10.09 -2.14
CA ILE A 88 -10.04 -9.28 -2.90
C ILE A 88 -11.47 -9.72 -2.60
N ASP A 89 -11.79 -10.98 -2.90
CA ASP A 89 -13.18 -11.45 -2.90
C ASP A 89 -13.75 -11.62 -1.47
N THR A 90 -12.89 -11.58 -0.45
CA THR A 90 -13.29 -11.67 0.96
C THR A 90 -12.94 -10.41 1.74
N ASP A 91 -11.66 -10.05 1.82
CA ASP A 91 -11.16 -8.99 2.71
C ASP A 91 -11.57 -7.60 2.19
N GLU A 92 -11.10 -7.21 1.01
CA GLU A 92 -11.49 -5.92 0.39
C GLU A 92 -13.01 -5.81 0.22
N PHE A 93 -13.69 -6.88 -0.24
CA PHE A 93 -15.15 -6.89 -0.36
C PHE A 93 -15.85 -6.61 0.97
N GLN A 94 -15.38 -7.20 2.08
CA GLN A 94 -15.95 -6.94 3.41
C GLN A 94 -15.67 -5.51 3.87
N SER A 95 -14.47 -4.98 3.60
CA SER A 95 -14.14 -3.59 3.91
C SER A 95 -15.07 -2.63 3.20
N PHE A 96 -15.34 -2.81 1.89
CA PHE A 96 -16.28 -1.94 1.19
C PHE A 96 -17.71 -2.11 1.66
N LYS A 97 -18.15 -3.35 1.89
CA LYS A 97 -19.54 -3.64 2.23
C LYS A 97 -19.95 -3.27 3.65
N TRP A 98 -19.02 -3.40 4.61
CA TRP A 98 -19.32 -3.28 6.04
C TRP A 98 -18.32 -2.45 6.82
N GLY A 99 -17.19 -2.09 6.22
CA GLY A 99 -16.17 -1.26 6.85
C GLY A 99 -16.48 0.22 6.74
N GLU A 100 -15.68 1.00 7.46
CA GLU A 100 -15.75 2.46 7.44
C GLU A 100 -14.92 2.99 6.27
N ALA A 101 -15.38 4.10 5.68
CA ALA A 101 -14.78 4.70 4.49
C ALA A 101 -13.30 5.07 4.67
N GLU A 102 -12.90 5.48 5.88
CA GLU A 102 -11.51 5.79 6.23
C GLU A 102 -10.57 4.58 6.20
N ASP A 103 -11.12 3.37 6.38
CA ASP A 103 -10.40 2.10 6.44
C ASP A 103 -10.47 1.32 5.11
N TYR A 104 -11.05 1.93 4.07
CA TYR A 104 -11.11 1.31 2.76
C TYR A 104 -9.70 1.04 2.19
N PRO A 105 -9.50 -0.11 1.52
CA PRO A 105 -8.21 -0.50 0.96
C PRO A 105 -7.71 0.45 -0.13
N TYR A 106 -8.62 1.22 -0.73
CA TYR A 106 -8.38 2.32 -1.65
C TYR A 106 -9.65 3.20 -1.72
N LEU A 107 -9.48 4.49 -2.02
CA LEU A 107 -10.57 5.47 -2.10
C LEU A 107 -10.97 5.80 -3.53
N TRP A 108 -10.10 5.49 -4.49
CA TRP A 108 -10.38 5.66 -5.90
C TRP A 108 -9.71 4.58 -6.74
N THR A 109 -10.32 4.28 -7.88
CA THR A 109 -9.82 3.34 -8.88
C THR A 109 -10.15 3.81 -10.28
N VAL A 110 -9.32 3.39 -11.23
CA VAL A 110 -9.42 3.73 -12.65
C VAL A 110 -9.07 2.51 -13.48
N GLU A 111 -10.04 2.08 -14.27
CA GLU A 111 -9.82 1.06 -15.27
C GLU A 111 -8.99 1.64 -16.44
N LEU A 112 -7.86 0.97 -16.69
CA LEU A 112 -6.93 1.22 -17.80
C LEU A 112 -7.02 0.10 -18.86
N GLY A 113 -7.52 -1.06 -18.47
CA GLY A 113 -7.81 -2.20 -19.33
C GLY A 113 -9.16 -2.10 -20.05
N ARG A 114 -9.51 -3.18 -20.75
CA ARG A 114 -10.79 -3.30 -21.47
C ARG A 114 -11.91 -3.86 -20.60
N GLU A 115 -11.53 -4.69 -19.64
CA GLU A 115 -12.43 -5.36 -18.71
C GLU A 115 -12.08 -4.92 -17.28
N PRO A 116 -13.09 -4.69 -16.43
CA PRO A 116 -12.84 -4.31 -15.06
C PRO A 116 -12.12 -5.41 -14.28
N VAL A 117 -11.31 -5.04 -13.30
CA VAL A 117 -10.65 -6.02 -12.41
C VAL A 117 -11.64 -6.60 -11.39
N SER A 118 -12.60 -5.79 -10.96
CA SER A 118 -13.71 -6.15 -10.06
C SER A 118 -15.00 -5.42 -10.48
N ASP A 119 -16.16 -5.96 -10.16
CA ASP A 119 -17.48 -5.36 -10.43
C ASP A 119 -17.99 -4.47 -9.27
N TRP A 120 -17.20 -4.34 -8.20
CA TRP A 120 -17.47 -3.48 -7.04
C TRP A 120 -16.28 -2.55 -6.73
N GLY A 121 -16.51 -1.53 -5.90
CA GLY A 121 -15.50 -0.53 -5.58
C GLY A 121 -15.93 0.44 -4.46
N PRO A 122 -15.17 1.54 -4.25
CA PRO A 122 -15.35 2.46 -3.13
C PRO A 122 -16.64 3.29 -3.16
N GLY A 123 -17.38 3.29 -4.27
CA GLY A 123 -18.50 4.20 -4.52
C GLY A 123 -19.76 4.00 -3.68
N GLU A 124 -19.73 3.20 -2.61
CA GLU A 124 -20.91 2.88 -1.80
C GLU A 124 -21.07 3.77 -0.54
N ALA A 125 -20.04 4.49 -0.10
CA ALA A 125 -20.09 5.27 1.15
C ALA A 125 -20.23 6.80 0.93
N TYR A 126 -21.02 7.44 1.80
CA TYR A 126 -21.20 8.90 1.84
C TYR A 126 -20.26 9.58 2.84
N VAL A 127 -19.72 10.74 2.42
CA VAL A 127 -18.92 11.62 3.28
C VAL A 127 -19.79 12.79 3.77
N VAL A 128 -20.24 12.74 5.02
CA VAL A 128 -21.27 13.68 5.52
C VAL A 128 -20.74 14.86 6.35
N ASN A 129 -19.50 14.78 6.84
CA ASN A 129 -18.86 15.84 7.63
C ASN A 129 -17.38 16.06 7.24
N TRP A 130 -16.79 17.14 7.74
CA TRP A 130 -15.40 17.51 7.44
C TRP A 130 -14.36 16.55 8.03
N GLU A 131 -14.68 15.79 9.08
CA GLU A 131 -13.77 14.77 9.62
C GLU A 131 -13.61 13.62 8.62
N MET A 132 -14.73 13.03 8.20
CA MET A 132 -14.76 12.00 7.15
C MET A 132 -14.13 12.52 5.86
N PHE A 133 -14.44 13.76 5.47
CA PHE A 133 -13.83 14.37 4.28
C PHE A 133 -12.32 14.46 4.39
N GLY A 134 -11.80 14.73 5.58
CA GLY A 134 -10.37 14.74 5.88
C GLY A 134 -9.70 13.39 5.61
N GLN A 135 -10.34 12.30 6.06
CA GLN A 135 -9.82 10.93 5.94
C GLN A 135 -9.99 10.34 4.55
N THR A 136 -10.97 10.83 3.77
CA THR A 136 -11.35 10.29 2.47
C THR A 136 -10.99 11.25 1.33
N THR A 137 -11.91 12.12 0.91
CA THR A 137 -11.79 13.00 -0.25
C THR A 137 -10.56 13.91 -0.20
N ALA A 138 -10.23 14.48 0.97
CA ALA A 138 -9.05 15.31 1.14
C ALA A 138 -7.75 14.50 1.01
N LYS A 139 -7.72 13.25 1.50
CA LYS A 139 -6.62 12.30 1.31
C LYS A 139 -6.43 12.02 -0.19
N THR A 140 -7.52 11.77 -0.91
CA THR A 140 -7.52 11.62 -2.38
C THR A 140 -6.99 12.87 -3.08
N LEU A 141 -7.56 14.05 -2.84
CA LEU A 141 -7.11 15.31 -3.47
C LEU A 141 -5.64 15.63 -3.18
N GLY A 142 -5.19 15.38 -1.96
CA GLY A 142 -3.82 15.64 -1.51
C GLY A 142 -2.79 14.65 -2.09
N GLY A 143 -3.13 13.36 -2.20
CA GLY A 143 -2.23 12.32 -2.72
C GLY A 143 -2.25 12.17 -4.24
N LEU A 144 -3.34 12.61 -4.90
CA LEU A 144 -3.54 12.43 -6.34
C LEU A 144 -2.38 12.98 -7.20
N PRO A 145 -1.80 14.17 -6.94
CA PRO A 145 -0.64 14.63 -7.70
C PRO A 145 0.59 13.72 -7.61
N ASP A 146 0.86 13.13 -6.44
CA ASP A 146 1.97 12.18 -6.28
C ASP A 146 1.66 10.86 -6.98
N ASN A 147 0.41 10.38 -6.91
CA ASN A 147 -0.02 9.21 -7.68
C ASN A 147 0.16 9.44 -9.19
N LEU A 148 -0.27 10.61 -9.69
CA LEU A 148 -0.13 10.96 -11.10
C LEU A 148 1.33 11.11 -11.54
N ALA A 149 2.22 11.59 -10.65
CA ALA A 149 3.64 11.67 -10.94
C ALA A 149 4.28 10.29 -11.15
N LEU A 150 3.82 9.27 -10.41
CA LEU A 150 4.27 7.88 -10.51
C LEU A 150 3.59 7.09 -11.65
N MET A 151 2.42 7.54 -12.11
CA MET A 151 1.78 6.96 -13.31
C MET A 151 2.54 7.34 -14.59
N PRO A 152 2.78 6.40 -15.54
CA PRO A 152 3.24 6.71 -16.87
C PRO A 152 2.40 7.79 -17.57
N PRO A 153 3.01 8.79 -18.24
CA PRO A 153 2.29 9.91 -18.85
C PRO A 153 1.14 9.51 -19.79
N GLN A 154 1.29 8.40 -20.52
CA GLN A 154 0.28 7.90 -21.47
C GLN A 154 -0.97 7.28 -20.81
N TRP A 155 -0.92 6.99 -19.51
CA TRP A 155 -2.07 6.49 -18.75
C TRP A 155 -2.78 7.60 -17.97
N ARG A 156 -2.19 8.80 -17.89
CA ARG A 156 -2.76 9.92 -17.16
C ARG A 156 -3.95 10.49 -17.92
N ARG A 157 -4.96 10.87 -17.14
CA ARG A 157 -6.11 11.65 -17.60
C ARG A 157 -6.44 12.72 -16.55
N PRO A 158 -7.19 13.77 -16.90
CA PRO A 158 -7.67 14.72 -15.90
C PRO A 158 -8.55 14.01 -14.88
N PHE A 159 -8.29 14.28 -13.61
CA PHE A 159 -9.07 13.80 -12.48
C PHE A 159 -9.65 15.00 -11.76
N THR A 160 -10.96 15.20 -11.91
CA THR A 160 -11.62 16.43 -11.47
C THR A 160 -12.73 16.11 -10.49
N LEU A 161 -12.78 16.83 -9.37
CA LEU A 161 -13.91 16.83 -8.44
C LEU A 161 -14.54 18.22 -8.40
N ARG A 162 -15.87 18.29 -8.34
CA ARG A 162 -16.61 19.55 -8.42
C ARG A 162 -17.57 19.73 -7.25
N TRP A 163 -17.65 20.95 -6.74
CA TRP A 163 -18.64 21.34 -5.72
C TRP A 163 -19.35 22.63 -6.10
N ASP A 164 -20.62 22.71 -5.77
CA ASP A 164 -21.39 23.95 -5.85
C ASP A 164 -21.06 24.84 -4.64
N MET A 165 -20.23 25.85 -4.88
CA MET A 165 -19.87 26.90 -3.94
C MET A 165 -20.60 28.21 -4.26
N GLY A 166 -21.82 28.13 -4.82
CA GLY A 166 -22.66 29.29 -5.11
C GLY A 166 -22.98 30.14 -3.87
N ALA A 167 -23.12 29.50 -2.70
CA ALA A 167 -23.38 30.20 -1.44
C ALA A 167 -22.23 31.13 -0.99
N SER A 168 -20.99 30.84 -1.39
CA SER A 168 -19.83 31.73 -1.15
C SER A 168 -19.59 32.72 -2.29
N GLY A 169 -20.42 32.68 -3.34
CA GLY A 169 -20.33 33.56 -4.51
C GLY A 169 -19.40 33.06 -5.63
N LEU A 170 -18.81 31.87 -5.50
CA LEU A 170 -17.92 31.29 -6.51
C LEU A 170 -18.68 30.50 -7.59
N GLY A 171 -19.84 29.93 -7.25
CA GLY A 171 -20.56 29.01 -8.12
C GLY A 171 -19.85 27.66 -8.18
N LEU A 172 -19.78 27.03 -9.34
CA LEU A 172 -19.13 25.73 -9.51
C LEU A 172 -17.61 25.88 -9.42
N VAL A 173 -16.98 25.13 -8.51
CA VAL A 173 -15.53 25.09 -8.32
C VAL A 173 -15.02 23.69 -8.57
N SER A 174 -14.03 23.56 -9.46
CA SER A 174 -13.41 22.30 -9.82
C SER A 174 -11.98 22.18 -9.31
N PHE A 175 -11.63 20.98 -8.84
CA PHE A 175 -10.31 20.62 -8.34
C PHE A 175 -9.76 19.53 -9.26
N THR A 176 -8.76 19.88 -10.07
CA THR A 176 -8.21 18.99 -11.11
C THR A 176 -6.78 18.60 -10.78
N GLY A 177 -6.55 17.30 -10.60
CA GLY A 177 -5.23 16.72 -10.29
C GLY A 177 -4.35 16.60 -11.53
N THR A 178 -3.08 16.96 -11.37
CA THR A 178 -2.00 16.75 -12.36
C THR A 178 -0.72 16.31 -11.63
N ALA A 179 0.28 15.80 -12.36
CA ALA A 179 1.58 15.47 -11.78
C ALA A 179 2.34 16.69 -11.20
N GLU A 180 1.94 17.92 -11.57
CA GLU A 180 2.55 19.16 -11.05
C GLU A 180 1.85 19.68 -9.79
N GLY A 181 0.63 19.21 -9.51
CA GLY A 181 -0.18 19.69 -8.40
C GLY A 181 -1.67 19.66 -8.70
N LEU A 182 -2.44 20.37 -7.88
CA LEU A 182 -3.90 20.43 -7.94
C LEU A 182 -4.34 21.82 -8.41
N THR A 183 -5.02 21.88 -9.56
CA THR A 183 -5.55 23.15 -10.09
C THR A 183 -6.97 23.36 -9.59
N VAL A 184 -7.20 24.46 -8.89
CA VAL A 184 -8.53 24.92 -8.45
C VAL A 184 -9.04 25.94 -9.45
N THR A 185 -10.21 25.69 -10.04
CA THR A 185 -10.82 26.55 -11.05
C THR A 185 -12.22 26.98 -10.62
N VAL A 186 -12.49 28.28 -10.66
CA VAL A 186 -13.86 28.82 -10.55
C VAL A 186 -14.45 28.83 -11.96
N GLU A 187 -15.35 27.91 -12.27
CA GLU A 187 -15.77 27.65 -13.67
C GLU A 187 -16.52 28.83 -14.30
N SER A 188 -17.23 29.62 -13.49
CA SER A 188 -18.00 30.77 -13.94
C SER A 188 -17.12 31.95 -14.42
N THR A 189 -15.94 32.13 -13.84
CA THR A 189 -15.02 33.22 -14.14
C THR A 189 -13.79 32.79 -14.92
N GLY A 190 -13.46 31.49 -14.90
CA GLY A 190 -12.20 30.95 -15.41
C GLY A 190 -10.99 31.27 -14.53
N GLU A 191 -11.19 31.80 -13.31
CA GLU A 191 -10.09 32.04 -12.38
C GLU A 191 -9.47 30.72 -11.94
N GLN A 192 -8.13 30.63 -11.99
CA GLN A 192 -7.38 29.43 -11.66
C GLN A 192 -6.27 29.70 -10.64
N VAL A 193 -6.06 28.73 -9.75
CA VAL A 193 -4.91 28.66 -8.86
C VAL A 193 -4.37 27.24 -8.86
N LEU A 194 -3.08 27.08 -9.20
CA LEU A 194 -2.37 25.82 -9.05
C LEU A 194 -1.79 25.74 -7.63
N ILE A 195 -2.18 24.71 -6.87
CA ILE A 195 -1.52 24.32 -5.64
C ILE A 195 -0.39 23.35 -6.02
N PRO A 196 0.90 23.73 -5.86
CA PRO A 196 2.01 22.87 -6.24
C PRO A 196 2.01 21.54 -5.48
N ARG A 197 2.41 20.46 -6.16
CA ARG A 197 2.50 19.10 -5.59
C ARG A 197 3.27 19.04 -4.27
N HIS A 198 4.38 19.76 -4.16
CA HIS A 198 5.22 19.75 -2.96
C HIS A 198 4.58 20.40 -1.72
N LEU A 199 3.43 21.07 -1.84
CA LEU A 199 2.65 21.60 -0.72
C LEU A 199 1.53 20.64 -0.27
N LEU A 200 1.30 19.57 -1.04
CA LEU A 200 0.25 18.56 -0.84
C LEU A 200 0.83 17.26 -0.20
N GLY A 201 0.05 16.19 -0.08
CA GLY A 201 0.45 14.89 0.52
C GLY A 201 -0.13 14.56 1.92
N SER A 202 0.51 13.63 2.65
CA SER A 202 0.05 13.13 3.97
C SER A 202 1.00 13.46 5.16
N GLU A 203 2.33 13.47 4.99
CA GLU A 203 3.26 13.64 6.12
C GLU A 203 3.96 15.01 6.22
N ARG A 204 3.97 15.80 5.13
CA ARG A 204 4.69 17.10 5.06
C ARG A 204 3.84 18.24 4.51
N SER A 205 2.54 18.02 4.42
CA SER A 205 1.64 18.88 3.67
C SER A 205 1.34 20.13 4.45
N GLN A 206 1.69 21.26 3.85
CA GLN A 206 1.44 22.57 4.44
C GLN A 206 0.01 23.02 4.19
N ILE A 207 -0.64 22.45 3.17
CA ILE A 207 -2.00 22.77 2.77
C ILE A 207 -2.87 21.53 3.01
N SER A 208 -3.87 21.69 3.88
CA SER A 208 -4.93 20.70 4.05
C SER A 208 -6.01 20.91 2.99
N MET A 209 -6.26 19.91 2.16
CA MET A 209 -7.33 19.99 1.16
C MET A 209 -8.72 20.09 1.79
N ARG A 210 -8.90 19.57 3.00
CA ARG A 210 -10.11 19.79 3.79
C ARG A 210 -10.33 21.28 4.06
N ASP A 211 -9.30 21.98 4.53
CA ASP A 211 -9.42 23.39 4.89
C ASP A 211 -9.57 24.29 3.65
N VAL A 212 -8.94 23.91 2.53
CA VAL A 212 -9.12 24.61 1.25
C VAL A 212 -10.57 24.47 0.75
N VAL A 213 -11.10 23.25 0.66
CA VAL A 213 -12.45 23.01 0.14
C VAL A 213 -13.49 23.66 1.06
N ALA A 214 -13.37 23.47 2.38
CA ALA A 214 -14.26 24.09 3.35
C ALA A 214 -14.20 25.62 3.31
N GLY A 215 -12.99 26.19 3.22
CA GLY A 215 -12.78 27.62 3.17
C GLY A 215 -13.44 28.25 1.94
N LEU A 216 -13.20 27.69 0.76
CA LEU A 216 -13.79 28.18 -0.50
C LEU A 216 -15.32 28.03 -0.52
N ALA A 217 -15.86 27.04 0.18
CA ALA A 217 -17.29 26.90 0.41
C ALA A 217 -17.87 27.86 1.47
N GLY A 218 -17.08 28.84 1.93
CA GLY A 218 -17.50 29.86 2.89
C GLY A 218 -17.52 29.38 4.34
N GLY A 219 -16.82 28.27 4.66
CA GLY A 219 -16.74 27.74 6.02
C GLY A 219 -17.98 26.98 6.49
N ARG A 220 -18.88 26.63 5.56
CA ARG A 220 -20.15 25.97 5.85
C ARG A 220 -19.94 24.49 6.23
N PRO A 221 -20.92 23.86 6.92
CA PRO A 221 -20.96 22.41 7.07
C PRO A 221 -20.88 21.67 5.72
N LEU A 222 -20.28 20.48 5.68
CA LEU A 222 -20.16 19.73 4.43
C LEU A 222 -21.53 19.36 3.84
N ILE A 223 -22.48 18.96 4.68
CA ILE A 223 -23.86 18.59 4.28
C ILE A 223 -24.60 19.72 3.53
N ASP A 224 -24.15 20.96 3.72
CA ASP A 224 -24.73 22.15 3.08
C ASP A 224 -24.11 22.45 1.70
N ILE A 225 -23.11 21.67 1.27
CA ILE A 225 -22.30 21.89 0.07
C ILE A 225 -22.52 20.71 -0.87
N ARG A 226 -23.13 20.99 -2.02
CA ARG A 226 -23.49 19.95 -2.99
C ARG A 226 -22.27 19.48 -3.76
N PHE A 227 -22.04 18.18 -3.76
CA PHE A 227 -21.14 17.56 -4.71
C PHE A 227 -21.74 17.61 -6.11
N ALA A 228 -21.02 18.20 -7.05
CA ALA A 228 -21.47 18.41 -8.42
C ALA A 228 -20.92 17.35 -9.39
N GLY A 229 -20.21 16.35 -8.87
CA GLY A 229 -19.73 15.20 -9.62
C GLY A 229 -18.21 15.15 -9.79
N SER A 230 -17.77 14.03 -10.35
CA SER A 230 -16.37 13.76 -10.66
C SER A 230 -16.17 13.45 -12.14
N GLU A 231 -14.95 13.63 -12.61
CA GLU A 231 -14.51 13.28 -13.96
C GLU A 231 -13.20 12.51 -13.88
N GLY A 232 -13.05 11.48 -14.70
CA GLY A 232 -11.85 10.67 -14.79
C GLY A 232 -11.84 9.41 -13.91
N PHE A 233 -12.72 9.29 -12.91
CA PHE A 233 -12.76 8.12 -12.01
C PHE A 233 -13.65 6.98 -12.51
N GLY A 234 -14.70 7.28 -13.27
CA GLY A 234 -15.74 6.30 -13.65
C GLY A 234 -16.85 6.22 -12.60
N ASP A 235 -17.96 5.57 -12.94
CA ASP A 235 -19.23 5.67 -12.19
C ASP A 235 -19.15 5.18 -10.73
N TYR A 236 -18.25 4.23 -10.43
CA TYR A 236 -18.02 3.68 -9.09
C TYR A 236 -16.54 3.74 -8.65
N GLY A 237 -15.74 4.50 -9.39
CA GLY A 237 -14.28 4.56 -9.19
C GLY A 237 -13.82 5.54 -8.13
N LEU A 238 -14.74 6.12 -7.35
CA LEU A 238 -14.46 7.11 -6.31
C LEU A 238 -15.54 7.01 -5.23
N ILE A 239 -15.15 7.13 -3.97
CA ILE A 239 -16.09 7.32 -2.87
C ILE A 239 -17.03 8.53 -3.10
N ALA A 240 -18.28 8.47 -2.62
CA ALA A 240 -19.21 9.60 -2.75
C ALA A 240 -18.72 10.78 -1.87
N ALA A 241 -17.97 11.69 -2.50
CA ALA A 241 -17.15 12.70 -1.84
C ALA A 241 -17.92 13.69 -0.94
N SER A 242 -19.22 13.84 -1.16
CA SER A 242 -20.26 14.35 -0.25
C SER A 242 -21.65 14.18 -0.92
N PRO A 243 -22.76 14.41 -0.20
CA PRO A 243 -24.09 14.40 -0.83
C PRO A 243 -24.22 15.41 -1.99
N SER A 244 -24.87 14.96 -3.06
CA SER A 244 -25.21 15.71 -4.27
C SER A 244 -26.53 16.48 -4.14
N GLY A 245 -27.46 15.96 -3.33
CA GLY A 245 -28.84 16.45 -3.21
C GLY A 245 -29.85 15.67 -4.06
N ASP A 246 -29.39 14.73 -4.90
CA ASP A 246 -30.23 13.87 -5.75
C ASP A 246 -30.47 12.48 -5.13
N GLU A 247 -30.14 12.31 -3.85
CA GLU A 247 -30.25 11.04 -3.14
C GLU A 247 -31.69 10.55 -3.04
N ASN A 248 -31.86 9.24 -3.21
CA ASN A 248 -33.11 8.52 -2.99
C ASN A 248 -33.43 8.39 -1.49
N ASP A 249 -34.63 7.91 -1.14
CA ASP A 249 -35.08 7.86 0.25
C ASP A 249 -34.19 6.97 1.14
N MET A 250 -33.66 5.86 0.62
CA MET A 250 -32.76 4.98 1.37
C MET A 250 -31.40 5.63 1.63
N GLU A 251 -30.83 6.28 0.61
CA GLU A 251 -29.57 7.02 0.72
C GLU A 251 -29.68 8.19 1.73
N ARG A 252 -30.85 8.82 1.81
CA ARG A 252 -31.12 9.86 2.81
C ARG A 252 -31.17 9.32 4.23
N ASP A 253 -31.82 8.17 4.43
CA ASP A 253 -31.85 7.51 5.73
C ASP A 253 -30.42 7.14 6.18
N ASP A 254 -29.56 6.67 5.26
CA ASP A 254 -28.15 6.37 5.55
C ASP A 254 -27.35 7.64 5.92
N ILE A 255 -27.55 8.75 5.19
CA ILE A 255 -26.92 10.04 5.50
C ILE A 255 -27.37 10.56 6.87
N ASP A 256 -28.66 10.48 7.19
CA ASP A 256 -29.19 10.91 8.48
C ASP A 256 -28.61 10.07 9.63
N PHE A 257 -28.49 8.75 9.44
CA PHE A 257 -27.82 7.86 10.40
C PHE A 257 -26.36 8.26 10.63
N LEU A 258 -25.59 8.48 9.56
CA LEU A 258 -24.18 8.90 9.66
C LEU A 258 -24.03 10.25 10.39
N LEU A 259 -24.95 11.19 10.17
CA LEU A 259 -24.95 12.49 10.86
C LEU A 259 -25.27 12.37 12.35
N GLU A 260 -26.15 11.44 12.73
CA GLU A 260 -26.46 11.15 14.14
C GLU A 260 -25.27 10.48 14.85
N ASP A 261 -24.58 9.55 14.18
CA ASP A 261 -23.46 8.80 14.74
C ASP A 261 -22.16 9.62 14.80
N ARG A 262 -21.74 10.18 13.66
CA ARG A 262 -20.46 10.90 13.51
C ARG A 262 -20.54 12.37 13.91
N GLY A 263 -21.74 12.89 14.08
CA GLY A 263 -21.98 14.27 14.49
C GLY A 263 -21.84 15.30 13.37
N LYS A 264 -22.25 16.52 13.70
CA LYS A 264 -22.34 17.65 12.77
C LYS A 264 -21.08 18.50 12.76
N ASP A 265 -20.82 19.10 11.61
CA ASP A 265 -19.69 20.00 11.44
C ASP A 265 -19.80 21.28 12.29
N SER A 266 -18.65 21.70 12.80
CA SER A 266 -18.44 23.07 13.25
C SER A 266 -18.08 23.97 12.07
N PRO A 267 -18.52 25.24 12.07
CA PRO A 267 -18.09 26.20 11.05
C PRO A 267 -16.57 26.30 10.97
N ARG A 268 -16.04 26.36 9.74
CA ARG A 268 -14.61 26.55 9.46
C ARG A 268 -14.33 27.99 9.00
N PRO A 269 -13.08 28.47 9.06
CA PRO A 269 -12.72 29.76 8.48
C PRO A 269 -12.99 29.77 6.97
N ALA A 270 -13.66 30.83 6.47
CA ALA A 270 -13.82 31.05 5.04
C ALA A 270 -12.48 31.40 4.39
N MET A 271 -12.36 31.12 3.09
CA MET A 271 -11.17 31.38 2.28
C MET A 271 -11.59 31.93 0.92
N THR A 272 -10.86 32.94 0.45
CA THR A 272 -10.97 33.52 -0.89
C THR A 272 -9.96 32.90 -1.86
N MET A 273 -10.19 33.04 -3.17
CA MET A 273 -9.22 32.62 -4.20
C MET A 273 -7.85 33.34 -4.05
N ASP A 274 -7.85 34.59 -3.59
CA ASP A 274 -6.61 35.34 -3.31
C ASP A 274 -5.85 34.79 -2.09
N GLU A 275 -6.56 34.35 -1.05
CA GLU A 275 -5.95 33.65 0.08
C GLU A 275 -5.36 32.31 -0.34
N LEU A 276 -6.09 31.55 -1.16
CA LEU A 276 -5.57 30.32 -1.74
C LEU A 276 -4.31 30.58 -2.58
N ARG A 277 -4.31 31.63 -3.41
CA ARG A 277 -3.14 32.04 -4.21
C ARG A 277 -1.94 32.38 -3.34
N ARG A 278 -2.15 33.08 -2.21
CA ARG A 278 -1.09 33.35 -1.23
C ARG A 278 -0.59 32.07 -0.57
N LEU A 279 -1.48 31.15 -0.22
CA LEU A 279 -1.11 29.85 0.33
C LEU A 279 -0.29 29.03 -0.67
N ALA A 280 -0.74 28.94 -1.92
CA ALA A 280 -0.07 28.21 -2.99
C ALA A 280 1.29 28.82 -3.40
N ALA A 281 1.47 30.13 -3.19
CA ALA A 281 2.75 30.82 -3.39
C ALA A 281 3.72 30.66 -2.20
N SER A 282 3.30 30.00 -1.12
CA SER A 282 4.16 29.78 0.04
C SER A 282 5.37 28.94 -0.35
N THR A 283 6.56 29.43 -0.03
CA THR A 283 7.77 28.63 -0.17
C THR A 283 7.84 27.68 1.00
N PRO A 284 8.04 26.37 0.77
CA PRO A 284 8.18 25.46 1.87
C PRO A 284 9.37 25.86 2.74
N ALA A 285 9.22 25.78 4.06
CA ALA A 285 10.40 25.76 4.92
C ALA A 285 11.25 24.54 4.51
N PRO A 286 12.58 24.68 4.35
CA PRO A 286 13.42 23.55 4.03
C PRO A 286 13.38 22.56 5.19
N THR A 287 12.63 21.48 5.02
CA THR A 287 12.65 20.30 5.89
C THR A 287 13.27 19.15 5.11
N GLY A 288 14.55 19.32 4.78
CA GLY A 288 15.43 18.18 4.55
C GLY A 288 15.85 17.63 5.92
N PRO A 289 15.79 16.30 6.15
CA PRO A 289 16.40 15.75 7.36
C PRO A 289 17.91 16.06 7.32
N ASP A 290 18.39 16.84 8.28
CA ASP A 290 19.82 17.08 8.53
C ASP A 290 20.46 15.86 9.24
N ARG A 291 19.99 14.65 8.89
CA ARG A 291 20.41 13.43 9.56
C ARG A 291 21.46 12.76 8.67
N PRO A 292 22.72 12.63 9.15
CA PRO A 292 23.75 11.98 8.37
C PRO A 292 23.34 10.54 8.05
N PRO A 293 23.70 10.02 6.86
CA PRO A 293 23.43 8.65 6.50
C PRO A 293 23.93 7.70 7.59
N VAL A 294 23.09 6.73 7.95
CA VAL A 294 23.44 5.70 8.93
C VAL A 294 24.46 4.78 8.28
N ASN A 295 25.73 4.92 8.66
CA ASN A 295 26.80 4.07 8.13
C ASN A 295 26.71 2.68 8.78
N TRP A 296 26.40 1.66 7.98
CA TRP A 296 26.35 0.27 8.40
C TRP A 296 27.58 -0.47 7.88
N GLN A 297 28.26 -1.22 8.75
CA GLN A 297 29.32 -2.13 8.36
C GLN A 297 28.72 -3.47 7.90
N VAL A 298 29.04 -3.85 6.66
CA VAL A 298 28.62 -5.13 6.09
C VAL A 298 29.52 -6.24 6.61
N VAL A 299 28.93 -7.28 7.21
CA VAL A 299 29.62 -8.47 7.73
C VAL A 299 29.16 -9.75 7.03
N PRO A 300 29.97 -10.82 7.03
CA PRO A 300 29.57 -12.10 6.43
C PRO A 300 28.31 -12.68 7.08
N MET A 301 27.40 -13.19 6.24
CA MET A 301 26.18 -13.85 6.69
C MET A 301 26.51 -15.17 7.42
N ARG A 302 25.80 -15.43 8.53
CA ARG A 302 25.86 -16.71 9.26
C ARG A 302 24.52 -17.44 9.15
N ILE A 303 24.53 -18.63 8.58
CA ILE A 303 23.36 -19.50 8.47
C ILE A 303 23.28 -20.37 9.73
N GLY A 304 22.20 -20.24 10.48
CA GLY A 304 21.93 -21.07 11.66
C GLY A 304 21.21 -22.37 11.35
N LEU A 305 20.26 -22.34 10.42
CA LEU A 305 19.57 -23.54 9.94
C LEU A 305 19.75 -23.69 8.44
N SER A 306 20.26 -24.84 8.01
CA SER A 306 20.38 -25.22 6.61
C SER A 306 19.02 -25.56 5.99
N ILE A 307 18.90 -25.44 4.67
CA ILE A 307 17.67 -25.78 3.93
C ILE A 307 17.13 -27.18 4.29
N PRO A 308 17.94 -28.28 4.35
CA PRO A 308 17.42 -29.58 4.77
C PRO A 308 16.88 -29.61 6.21
N GLN A 309 17.49 -28.84 7.13
CA GLN A 309 16.97 -28.73 8.49
C GLN A 309 15.64 -27.97 8.52
N ILE A 310 15.52 -26.89 7.74
CA ILE A 310 14.27 -26.13 7.61
C ILE A 310 13.15 -27.02 7.09
N LEU A 311 13.38 -27.76 5.99
CA LEU A 311 12.40 -28.71 5.46
C LEU A 311 12.02 -29.77 6.49
N SER A 312 12.99 -30.31 7.24
CA SER A 312 12.71 -31.27 8.29
C SER A 312 11.89 -30.69 9.45
N VAL A 313 12.06 -29.40 9.79
CA VAL A 313 11.22 -28.71 10.77
C VAL A 313 9.79 -28.60 10.25
N VAL A 314 9.63 -28.13 9.01
CA VAL A 314 8.33 -28.00 8.34
C VAL A 314 7.60 -29.35 8.33
N GLU A 315 8.24 -30.41 7.83
CA GLU A 315 7.65 -31.75 7.78
C GLU A 315 7.19 -32.24 9.16
N GLN A 316 8.02 -32.09 10.19
CA GLN A 316 7.65 -32.52 11.54
C GLN A 316 6.47 -31.72 12.11
N VAL A 317 6.40 -30.41 11.84
CA VAL A 317 5.28 -29.58 12.29
C VAL A 317 4.00 -29.95 11.55
N LEU A 318 4.07 -30.17 10.24
CA LEU A 318 2.96 -30.65 9.42
C LEU A 318 2.44 -32.03 9.89
N ASP A 319 3.33 -32.89 10.37
CA ASP A 319 3.00 -34.19 10.99
C ASP A 319 2.42 -34.06 12.42
N GLY A 320 2.22 -32.84 12.92
CA GLY A 320 1.58 -32.55 14.20
C GLY A 320 2.54 -32.37 15.38
N ALA A 321 3.86 -32.30 15.14
CA ALA A 321 4.80 -31.99 16.21
C ALA A 321 4.72 -30.51 16.61
N ALA A 322 4.70 -30.24 17.91
CA ALA A 322 4.80 -28.86 18.40
C ALA A 322 6.16 -28.25 17.99
N ILE A 323 6.13 -27.08 17.33
CA ILE A 323 7.32 -26.36 16.83
C ILE A 323 8.40 -26.21 17.90
N THR A 324 8.03 -25.85 19.13
CA THR A 324 8.97 -25.69 20.25
C THR A 324 9.68 -27.00 20.61
N SER A 325 9.01 -28.15 20.48
CA SER A 325 9.61 -29.47 20.72
C SER A 325 10.59 -29.85 19.62
N VAL A 326 10.28 -29.51 18.36
CA VAL A 326 11.19 -29.72 17.22
C VAL A 326 12.45 -28.87 17.39
N LEU A 327 12.28 -27.58 17.70
CA LEU A 327 13.37 -26.62 17.86
C LEU A 327 14.29 -26.97 19.06
N LYS A 328 13.74 -27.47 20.18
CA LYS A 328 14.53 -27.98 21.30
C LYS A 328 15.42 -29.16 20.90
N ARG A 329 14.94 -30.07 20.04
CA ARG A 329 15.75 -31.18 19.51
C ARG A 329 16.89 -30.68 18.61
N LEU A 330 16.74 -29.51 17.98
CA LEU A 330 17.79 -28.83 17.22
C LEU A 330 18.74 -27.99 18.09
N GLY A 331 18.76 -28.22 19.41
CA GLY A 331 19.62 -27.52 20.35
C GLY A 331 19.07 -26.18 20.84
N GLY A 332 17.77 -25.91 20.62
CA GLY A 332 17.11 -24.71 21.11
C GLY A 332 17.04 -24.65 22.63
N CYS A 333 17.71 -23.66 23.22
CA CYS A 333 17.66 -23.33 24.63
C CYS A 333 16.72 -22.14 24.88
N PRO A 334 15.88 -22.16 25.94
CA PRO A 334 15.09 -21.01 26.33
C PRO A 334 15.97 -19.79 26.64
N GLY A 335 15.53 -18.62 26.20
CA GLY A 335 16.15 -17.34 26.50
C GLY A 335 15.14 -16.20 26.53
N ILE A 336 15.64 -14.97 26.66
CA ILE A 336 14.81 -13.77 26.63
C ILE A 336 15.43 -12.75 25.66
N ARG A 337 14.62 -12.17 24.78
CA ARG A 337 14.97 -11.03 23.91
C ARG A 337 13.91 -9.96 24.05
N LEU A 338 14.29 -8.75 24.47
CA LEU A 338 13.36 -7.63 24.69
C LEU A 338 12.14 -8.04 25.54
N ASP A 339 12.41 -8.65 26.71
CA ASP A 339 11.42 -9.17 27.65
C ASP A 339 10.47 -10.26 27.12
N ARG A 340 10.79 -10.88 25.96
CA ARG A 340 10.00 -11.96 25.37
C ARG A 340 10.72 -13.30 25.42
N PRO A 341 10.00 -14.41 25.66
CA PRO A 341 10.58 -15.74 25.62
C PRO A 341 10.98 -16.09 24.18
N ILE A 342 12.19 -16.60 24.05
CA ILE A 342 12.75 -17.07 22.78
C ILE A 342 13.32 -18.48 22.92
N LEU A 343 13.52 -19.17 21.79
CA LEU A 343 14.37 -20.34 21.69
C LEU A 343 15.60 -19.97 20.86
N ARG A 344 16.80 -20.14 21.43
CA ARG A 344 18.07 -19.84 20.76
C ARG A 344 18.85 -21.12 20.52
N GLY A 345 19.28 -21.34 19.28
CA GLY A 345 20.21 -22.39 18.92
C GLY A 345 21.52 -21.83 18.39
N ASP A 346 22.31 -22.69 17.74
CA ASP A 346 23.57 -22.27 17.12
C ASP A 346 23.31 -21.46 15.84
N GLY A 347 23.39 -20.13 15.95
CA GLY A 347 23.24 -19.21 14.82
C GLY A 347 21.80 -19.00 14.31
N TRP A 348 20.80 -19.57 14.99
CA TRP A 348 19.38 -19.34 14.72
C TRP A 348 18.63 -18.98 16.01
N LEU A 349 17.48 -18.35 15.82
CA LEU A 349 16.58 -17.92 16.89
C LEU A 349 15.14 -18.21 16.46
N ALA A 350 14.28 -18.58 17.39
CA ALA A 350 12.85 -18.52 17.20
C ALA A 350 12.19 -17.64 18.27
N GLU A 351 11.24 -16.83 17.85
CA GLU A 351 10.42 -16.00 18.72
C GLU A 351 8.97 -16.01 18.25
N LYS A 352 8.06 -15.64 19.14
CA LYS A 352 6.67 -15.43 18.76
C LYS A 352 6.48 -14.03 18.20
N SER A 353 5.78 -13.95 17.06
CA SER A 353 5.25 -12.71 16.52
C SER A 353 4.44 -11.98 17.58
N ARG A 354 4.54 -10.64 17.59
CA ARG A 354 3.78 -9.79 18.53
C ARG A 354 2.28 -9.78 18.22
N PHE A 355 1.91 -10.09 16.99
CA PHE A 355 0.57 -9.88 16.47
C PHE A 355 -0.21 -11.19 16.32
N SER A 356 0.47 -12.28 15.96
CA SER A 356 -0.20 -13.54 15.62
C SER A 356 0.10 -14.70 16.56
N ASP A 357 0.94 -14.49 17.58
CA ASP A 357 1.43 -15.55 18.47
C ASP A 357 2.15 -16.73 17.76
N THR A 358 2.33 -16.62 16.43
CA THR A 358 3.02 -17.51 15.52
C THR A 358 4.51 -17.53 15.83
N TRP A 359 5.12 -18.71 15.77
CA TRP A 359 6.57 -18.82 15.88
C TRP A 359 7.24 -18.50 14.54
N GLY A 360 8.02 -17.42 14.53
CA GLY A 360 8.96 -17.10 13.46
C GLY A 360 10.35 -17.61 13.81
N ILE A 361 10.98 -18.30 12.87
CA ILE A 361 12.35 -18.83 13.01
C ILE A 361 13.28 -17.96 12.18
N GLU A 362 14.09 -17.12 12.84
CA GLU A 362 15.23 -16.43 12.23
C GLU A 362 16.34 -17.47 11.94
N VAL A 363 16.33 -18.02 10.72
CA VAL A 363 17.30 -19.04 10.25
C VAL A 363 18.66 -18.42 9.87
N VAL A 364 18.63 -17.11 9.63
CA VAL A 364 19.79 -16.22 9.56
C VAL A 364 19.48 -15.09 10.52
N THR A 365 20.18 -15.06 11.66
CA THR A 365 19.97 -14.03 12.69
C THR A 365 20.81 -12.82 12.41
N LYS A 366 20.22 -11.62 12.53
CA LYS A 366 20.94 -10.36 12.45
C LYS A 366 22.22 -10.37 13.31
N PRO A 367 23.32 -9.76 12.86
CA PRO A 367 24.53 -9.69 13.66
C PRO A 367 24.25 -8.96 14.99
N GLU A 368 24.72 -9.53 16.10
CA GLU A 368 24.68 -8.91 17.43
C GLU A 368 25.99 -8.12 17.63
N GLY A 369 25.89 -6.85 18.02
CA GLY A 369 27.00 -5.94 18.31
C GLY A 369 26.56 -4.85 19.29
N ASP A 370 27.50 -4.12 19.88
CA ASP A 370 27.19 -2.97 20.74
C ASP A 370 26.37 -1.93 19.95
N GLU A 371 25.52 -1.13 20.60
CA GLU A 371 24.64 -0.16 19.90
C GLU A 371 25.39 0.84 19.00
N GLU A 372 26.70 1.02 19.25
CA GLU A 372 27.62 1.82 18.43
C GLU A 372 28.09 1.09 17.16
N GLU A 373 28.17 -0.25 17.18
CA GLU A 373 28.53 -1.10 16.04
C GLU A 373 27.29 -1.44 15.21
N ARG A 374 27.02 -0.59 14.21
CA ARG A 374 25.95 -0.79 13.23
C ARG A 374 26.33 -1.87 12.22
N LEU A 375 26.17 -3.13 12.59
CA LEU A 375 26.43 -4.29 11.73
C LEU A 375 25.19 -4.67 10.91
N ARG A 376 25.41 -5.05 9.64
CA ARG A 376 24.37 -5.64 8.78
C ARG A 376 24.95 -6.71 7.87
N PHE A 377 24.11 -7.61 7.37
CA PHE A 377 24.52 -8.51 6.28
C PHE A 377 24.40 -7.81 4.93
N ASP A 378 25.04 -8.41 3.92
CA ASP A 378 24.79 -8.01 2.54
C ASP A 378 23.38 -8.45 2.15
N ASP A 379 22.51 -7.49 1.82
CA ASP A 379 21.11 -7.74 1.48
C ASP A 379 20.97 -8.71 0.29
N ARG A 380 21.96 -8.76 -0.63
CA ARG A 380 21.98 -9.72 -1.74
C ARG A 380 22.15 -11.15 -1.28
N HIS A 381 22.99 -11.38 -0.28
CA HIS A 381 23.21 -12.73 0.28
C HIS A 381 22.01 -13.19 1.11
N VAL A 382 21.35 -12.26 1.82
CA VAL A 382 20.09 -12.54 2.54
C VAL A 382 19.02 -12.94 1.54
N ALA A 383 18.80 -12.13 0.50
CA ALA A 383 17.82 -12.42 -0.55
C ALA A 383 18.11 -13.73 -1.29
N ASP A 384 19.38 -14.02 -1.63
CA ASP A 384 19.78 -15.31 -2.25
C ASP A 384 19.40 -16.50 -1.37
N TYR A 385 19.67 -16.42 -0.06
CA TYR A 385 19.37 -17.53 0.83
C TYR A 385 17.85 -17.73 1.01
N THR A 386 17.10 -16.65 1.17
CA THR A 386 15.62 -16.66 1.20
C THR A 386 15.07 -17.30 -0.08
N TRP A 387 15.59 -16.90 -1.24
CA TRP A 387 15.19 -17.44 -2.54
C TRP A 387 15.46 -18.94 -2.64
N ARG A 388 16.62 -19.41 -2.17
CA ARG A 388 16.96 -20.85 -2.17
C ARG A 388 16.08 -21.68 -1.24
N ILE A 389 15.67 -21.14 -0.09
CA ILE A 389 14.68 -21.79 0.79
C ILE A 389 13.33 -21.88 0.07
N ALA A 390 12.87 -20.76 -0.50
CA ALA A 390 11.62 -20.72 -1.25
C ALA A 390 11.60 -21.72 -2.41
N GLN A 391 12.67 -21.83 -3.19
CA GLN A 391 12.80 -22.83 -4.25
C GLN A 391 12.72 -24.27 -3.72
N ALA A 392 13.34 -24.54 -2.56
CA ALA A 392 13.30 -25.87 -1.95
C ALA A 392 11.88 -26.23 -1.49
N LEU A 393 11.14 -25.26 -0.93
CA LEU A 393 9.73 -25.43 -0.58
C LEU A 393 8.87 -25.61 -1.82
N GLU A 394 9.09 -24.83 -2.88
CA GLU A 394 8.35 -24.93 -4.14
C GLU A 394 8.53 -26.31 -4.79
N GLN A 395 9.75 -26.84 -4.81
CA GLN A 395 10.04 -28.19 -5.29
C GLN A 395 9.32 -29.28 -4.47
N ARG A 396 9.08 -29.03 -3.17
CA ARG A 396 8.50 -30.00 -2.24
C ARG A 396 6.97 -29.94 -2.20
N TYR A 397 6.40 -28.75 -2.27
CA TYR A 397 4.98 -28.49 -1.98
C TYR A 397 4.22 -27.84 -3.14
N GLY A 398 4.92 -27.44 -4.21
CA GLY A 398 4.33 -26.78 -5.37
C GLY A 398 4.42 -25.26 -5.32
N PHE A 399 3.83 -24.61 -6.33
CA PHE A 399 3.90 -23.16 -6.51
C PHE A 399 3.33 -22.40 -5.30
N PRO A 400 3.97 -21.30 -4.84
CA PRO A 400 3.49 -20.54 -3.70
C PRO A 400 2.09 -19.95 -3.95
N TYR A 401 1.31 -19.84 -2.88
CA TYR A 401 0.04 -19.12 -2.89
C TYR A 401 0.27 -17.62 -3.14
N GLY A 402 1.27 -17.05 -2.46
CA GLY A 402 1.58 -15.62 -2.47
C GLY A 402 3.07 -15.33 -2.70
N ILE A 403 3.34 -14.27 -3.44
CA ILE A 403 4.67 -13.74 -3.78
C ILE A 403 4.68 -12.25 -3.47
N ARG A 404 5.66 -11.77 -2.72
CA ARG A 404 5.99 -10.34 -2.61
C ARG A 404 7.48 -10.16 -2.84
N THR A 405 7.88 -9.16 -3.62
CA THR A 405 9.30 -8.88 -3.90
C THR A 405 9.50 -7.40 -4.16
N THR A 406 10.56 -6.83 -3.61
CA THR A 406 10.91 -5.41 -3.75
C THR A 406 12.28 -5.25 -4.41
N ASN A 407 12.57 -4.04 -4.89
CA ASN A 407 13.92 -3.68 -5.35
C ASN A 407 14.89 -3.38 -4.20
N ASP A 408 14.44 -3.39 -2.94
CA ASP A 408 15.31 -3.18 -1.77
C ASP A 408 15.83 -4.49 -1.14
N GLY A 409 15.42 -5.64 -1.67
CA GLY A 409 15.86 -6.97 -1.24
C GLY A 409 14.87 -7.73 -0.36
N PHE A 410 13.68 -7.17 -0.12
CA PHE A 410 12.58 -7.92 0.49
C PHE A 410 12.00 -8.96 -0.48
N LEU A 411 11.78 -10.16 0.04
CA LEU A 411 11.24 -11.31 -0.64
C LEU A 411 10.34 -12.04 0.37
N MET A 412 9.08 -12.26 0.02
CA MET A 412 8.19 -13.17 0.73
C MET A 412 7.61 -14.21 -0.22
N ARG A 413 7.50 -15.45 0.27
CA ARG A 413 6.75 -16.54 -0.35
C ARG A 413 5.88 -17.23 0.70
N LEU A 414 4.59 -17.31 0.42
CA LEU A 414 3.61 -18.02 1.25
C LEU A 414 3.16 -19.29 0.54
N PHE A 415 3.32 -20.44 1.18
CA PHE A 415 2.90 -21.75 0.67
C PHE A 415 1.69 -22.25 1.45
N GLN A 416 0.66 -22.73 0.75
CA GLN A 416 -0.47 -23.43 1.35
C GLN A 416 -0.22 -24.94 1.31
N ILE A 417 -0.20 -25.59 2.47
CA ILE A 417 0.04 -27.03 2.62
C ILE A 417 -1.08 -27.63 3.47
N GLY A 418 -2.18 -28.01 2.81
CA GLY A 418 -3.41 -28.36 3.51
C GLY A 418 -3.92 -27.16 4.32
N ASP A 419 -4.18 -27.37 5.61
CA ASP A 419 -4.63 -26.33 6.54
C ASP A 419 -3.48 -25.49 7.13
N HIS A 420 -2.23 -25.82 6.81
CA HIS A 420 -1.05 -25.11 7.29
C HIS A 420 -0.51 -24.16 6.22
N GLY A 421 0.06 -23.06 6.68
CA GLY A 421 0.86 -22.16 5.86
C GLY A 421 2.33 -22.25 6.26
N VAL A 422 3.21 -22.09 5.27
CA VAL A 422 4.64 -21.88 5.49
C VAL A 422 5.01 -20.60 4.77
N GLU A 423 5.46 -19.60 5.52
CA GLU A 423 5.97 -18.35 4.97
C GLU A 423 7.47 -18.27 5.09
N VAL A 424 8.13 -17.79 4.04
CA VAL A 424 9.55 -17.48 4.06
C VAL A 424 9.72 -16.02 3.67
N THR A 425 10.39 -15.24 4.52
CA THR A 425 10.62 -13.82 4.30
C THR A 425 12.10 -13.45 4.45
N SER A 426 12.57 -12.47 3.67
CA SER A 426 13.77 -11.70 4.01
C SER A 426 13.36 -10.45 4.79
N GLY A 427 14.10 -10.14 5.85
CA GLY A 427 14.02 -8.87 6.55
C GLY A 427 15.38 -8.16 6.57
N PHE A 428 15.44 -7.01 7.26
CA PHE A 428 16.69 -6.26 7.42
C PHE A 428 17.75 -7.14 8.12
N SER A 429 18.69 -7.68 7.34
CA SER A 429 19.72 -8.61 7.81
C SER A 429 19.21 -9.89 8.47
N LYS A 430 18.04 -10.41 8.07
CA LYS A 430 17.56 -11.71 8.55
C LYS A 430 16.77 -12.48 7.50
N VAL A 431 16.72 -13.79 7.67
CA VAL A 431 15.81 -14.67 6.93
C VAL A 431 14.93 -15.38 7.95
N GLU A 432 13.63 -15.32 7.74
CA GLU A 432 12.63 -15.83 8.67
C GLU A 432 11.74 -16.87 7.98
N VAL A 433 11.44 -17.92 8.72
CA VAL A 433 10.49 -18.97 8.31
C VAL A 433 9.41 -19.06 9.38
N GLU A 434 8.16 -18.82 8.97
CA GLU A 434 6.99 -18.91 9.83
C GLU A 434 6.15 -20.13 9.44
N ILE A 435 5.60 -20.82 10.44
CA ILE A 435 4.74 -21.99 10.24
C ILE A 435 3.55 -21.87 11.18
N ASP A 436 2.35 -21.81 10.62
CA ASP A 436 1.09 -21.74 11.36
C ASP A 436 -0.06 -22.29 10.53
N SER A 437 -1.30 -22.08 10.98
CA SER A 437 -2.47 -22.23 10.12
C SER A 437 -2.33 -21.33 8.89
N PHE A 438 -2.75 -21.84 7.73
CA PHE A 438 -2.67 -21.09 6.48
C PHE A 438 -3.46 -19.78 6.58
N ARG A 439 -4.61 -19.83 7.23
CA ARG A 439 -5.47 -18.67 7.46
C ARG A 439 -4.75 -17.57 8.23
N THR A 440 -4.10 -17.91 9.35
CA THR A 440 -3.37 -16.92 10.17
C THR A 440 -2.30 -16.20 9.35
N LEU A 441 -1.49 -16.96 8.61
CA LEU A 441 -0.43 -16.36 7.79
C LEU A 441 -1.00 -15.54 6.63
N LEU A 442 -2.08 -16.02 6.01
CA LEU A 442 -2.74 -15.31 4.92
C LEU A 442 -3.31 -13.94 5.36
N GLU A 443 -4.00 -13.91 6.50
CA GLU A 443 -4.55 -12.70 7.12
C GLU A 443 -3.42 -11.71 7.49
N ASN A 444 -2.30 -12.19 8.05
CA ASN A 444 -1.17 -11.32 8.40
C ASN A 444 -0.44 -10.74 7.19
N SER A 445 -0.31 -11.50 6.10
CA SER A 445 0.54 -11.12 4.96
C SER A 445 -0.21 -10.32 3.90
N TYR A 446 -1.53 -10.53 3.77
CA TYR A 446 -2.38 -9.93 2.75
C TYR A 446 -3.65 -9.27 3.27
N GLY A 447 -3.96 -9.36 4.57
CA GLY A 447 -5.05 -8.58 5.16
C GLY A 447 -4.75 -7.08 5.09
N ARG A 448 -5.72 -6.29 4.65
CA ARG A 448 -5.64 -4.82 4.59
C ARG A 448 -6.45 -4.25 5.77
N TYR A 449 -5.83 -4.22 6.95
CA TYR A 449 -6.39 -3.67 8.20
C TYR A 449 -5.87 -2.27 8.50
#